data_AF-A0A257W968-F1
#
_entry.id   AF-A0A257W968-F1
#
_cell.length_a   1.000
_cell.length_b   1.000
_cell.length_c   1.000
_cell.angle_alpha   90.00
_cell.angle_beta   90.00
_cell.angle_gamma   90.00
#
_symmetry.space_group_name_H-M   'P 1'
#
loop_
_entity.id
_entity.type
_entity.pdbx_description
1 polymer ?
#
loop_
_entity_poly.entity_id
_entity_poly.type
_entity_poly.pdbx_seq_one_letter_code
_entity_poly.pdbx_strand_id
1 'polypeptide(L)'
;MKFQFFSKTALIATVLVMSVLAGCKKYLDQQPITELGPDQVFMDVPSTYKALAGVYSRLVGDQGYGIRLSLYYPLDNDEMQGPTGNA
;
A
#
# COMPACT_ATOMS: atom_id res chain seq x y z
N MET A 1 38.58 35.76 25.54
CA MET A 1 37.22 35.91 24.94
C MET A 1 36.74 34.71 24.10
N LYS A 2 37.23 33.47 24.28
CA LYS A 2 36.81 32.31 23.45
C LYS A 2 35.68 31.46 24.04
N PHE A 3 35.38 31.61 25.33
CA PHE A 3 34.42 30.75 26.05
C PHE A 3 32.94 31.06 25.71
N GLN A 4 32.62 32.28 25.28
CA GLN A 4 31.26 32.70 24.90
C GLN A 4 30.82 32.15 23.52
N PHE A 5 31.76 31.83 22.62
CA PHE A 5 31.45 31.29 21.29
C PHE A 5 31.09 29.79 21.35
N PHE A 6 31.78 29.03 22.20
CA PHE A 6 31.57 27.58 22.35
C PHE A 6 30.19 27.25 22.95
N SER A 7 29.68 28.12 23.84
CA SER A 7 28.34 28.02 24.43
C SER A 7 27.21 28.13 23.39
N LYS A 8 27.33 29.06 22.43
CA LYS A 8 26.31 29.28 21.38
C LYS A 8 26.28 28.14 20.36
N THR A 9 27.45 27.60 19.99
CA THR A 9 27.54 26.46 19.07
C THR A 9 27.04 25.16 19.69
N ALA A 10 27.25 24.96 21.00
CA ALA A 10 26.71 23.82 21.71
C ALA A 10 25.18 23.83 21.73
N LEU A 11 24.57 25.00 21.97
CA LEU A 11 23.11 25.14 22.00
C LEU A 11 22.45 24.85 20.64
N ILE A 12 23.07 25.31 19.55
CA ILE A 12 22.60 25.01 18.18
C ILE A 12 22.71 23.52 17.86
N ALA A 13 23.82 22.88 18.26
CA ALA A 13 24.01 21.43 18.06
C ALA A 13 22.94 20.60 18.80
N THR A 14 22.59 20.98 20.02
CA THR A 14 21.56 20.28 20.80
C THR A 14 20.17 20.39 20.16
N VAL A 15 19.82 21.56 19.62
CA VAL A 15 18.54 21.78 18.93
C VAL A 15 18.46 20.94 17.65
N LEU A 16 19.58 20.84 16.90
CA LEU A 16 19.65 20.03 15.68
C LEU A 16 19.51 18.52 15.97
N VAL A 17 20.08 18.04 17.09
CA VAL A 17 19.94 16.63 17.49
C VAL A 17 18.51 16.32 17.93
N MET A 18 17.86 17.25 18.65
CA MET A 18 16.46 17.08 19.07
C MET A 18 15.47 17.09 17.89
N SER A 19 15.73 17.84 16.82
CA SER A 19 14.85 17.85 15.64
C SER A 19 14.94 16.56 14.81
N VAL A 20 16.07 15.84 14.84
CA VAL A 20 16.20 14.52 14.19
C VAL A 20 15.53 13.41 15.01
N LEU A 21 15.52 13.53 16.35
CA LEU A 21 14.86 12.56 17.24
C LEU A 21 13.33 12.71 17.30
N ALA A 22 12.77 13.85 16.87
CA ALA A 22 11.34 14.06 16.68
C ALA A 22 10.76 13.36 15.43
N GLY A 23 11.38 12.26 15.00
CA GLY A 23 11.08 11.55 13.77
C GLY A 23 9.63 11.13 13.60
N CYS A 24 9.13 11.35 12.38
CA CYS A 24 8.17 10.59 11.57
C CYS A 24 7.20 9.58 12.22
N LYS A 25 6.62 9.83 13.41
CA LYS A 25 5.54 8.98 13.95
C LYS A 25 4.39 8.75 12.97
N LYS A 26 4.11 9.75 12.11
CA LYS A 26 3.09 9.68 11.06
C LYS A 26 3.30 8.57 10.03
N TYR A 27 4.52 8.02 9.91
CA TYR A 27 4.85 6.93 8.98
C TYR A 27 5.01 5.57 9.64
N LEU A 28 5.07 5.50 10.98
CA LEU A 28 5.14 4.23 11.70
C LEU A 28 3.75 3.61 11.90
N ASP A 29 2.73 4.46 12.04
CA ASP A 29 1.34 4.01 12.21
C ASP A 29 0.57 4.22 10.91
N GLN A 30 0.47 3.17 10.09
CA GLN A 30 -0.33 3.15 8.86
C GLN A 30 -1.82 3.25 9.23
N GLN A 31 -2.39 4.45 9.14
CA GLN A 31 -3.82 4.63 9.31
C GLN A 31 -4.56 4.03 8.10
N PRO A 32 -5.65 3.27 8.31
CA PRO A 32 -6.44 2.75 7.21
C PRO A 32 -7.02 3.92 6.40
N ILE A 33 -6.93 3.83 5.07
CA ILE A 33 -7.62 4.77 4.16
C ILE A 33 -9.15 4.56 4.17
N THR A 34 -9.60 3.45 4.73
CA THR A 34 -11.00 3.05 4.89
C THR A 34 -11.52 3.44 6.27
N GLU A 35 -12.82 3.71 6.40
CA GLU A 35 -13.47 4.00 7.69
C GLU A 35 -13.33 2.86 8.72
N LEU A 36 -13.05 1.64 8.25
CA LEU A 36 -12.91 0.45 9.09
C LEU A 36 -11.45 0.00 9.13
N GLY A 37 -10.92 -0.18 10.34
CA GLY A 37 -9.61 -0.76 10.60
C GLY A 37 -9.68 -2.28 10.85
N PRO A 38 -8.52 -2.93 11.03
CA PRO A 38 -8.44 -4.37 11.29
C PRO A 38 -9.27 -4.80 12.51
N ASP A 39 -9.25 -3.99 13.57
CA ASP A 39 -9.96 -4.29 14.83
C ASP A 39 -11.47 -4.46 14.62
N GLN A 40 -12.06 -3.70 13.69
CA GLN A 40 -13.48 -3.77 13.35
C GLN A 40 -13.74 -4.85 12.29
N VAL A 41 -12.80 -5.12 11.39
CA VAL A 41 -12.95 -6.17 10.36
C VAL A 41 -12.90 -7.57 10.98
N PHE A 42 -12.06 -7.77 12.00
CA PHE A 42 -11.81 -9.07 12.62
C PHE A 42 -12.51 -9.27 13.97
N MET A 43 -13.50 -8.42 14.30
CA MET A 43 -14.22 -8.52 15.58
C MET A 43 -15.11 -9.76 15.69
N ASP A 44 -15.70 -10.21 14.59
CA ASP A 44 -16.59 -11.37 14.53
C ASP A 44 -16.66 -11.96 13.10
N VAL A 45 -17.16 -13.20 13.02
CA VAL A 45 -17.26 -13.93 11.74
C VAL A 45 -18.10 -13.18 10.69
N PRO A 46 -19.29 -12.64 11.02
CA PRO A 46 -20.09 -11.85 10.06
C PRO A 46 -19.36 -10.64 9.49
N SER A 47 -18.60 -9.87 10.30
CA SER A 47 -17.87 -8.70 9.82
C SER A 47 -16.73 -9.10 8.90
N THR A 48 -15.97 -10.12 9.27
CA THR A 48 -14.90 -10.65 8.41
C THR A 48 -15.44 -11.18 7.08
N TYR A 49 -16.59 -11.87 7.11
CA TYR A 49 -17.23 -12.37 5.89
C TYR A 49 -17.62 -11.24 4.94
N LYS A 50 -18.20 -10.14 5.45
CA LYS A 50 -18.52 -8.96 4.64
C LYS A 50 -17.27 -8.33 4.01
N ALA A 51 -16.19 -8.23 4.78
CA ALA A 51 -14.93 -7.70 4.28
C ALA A 51 -14.36 -8.58 3.16
N LEU A 52 -14.36 -9.91 3.34
CA LEU A 52 -13.95 -10.87 2.31
C LEU A 52 -14.81 -10.77 1.05
N ALA A 53 -16.14 -10.69 1.18
CA ALA A 53 -17.03 -10.49 0.05
C ALA A 53 -16.69 -9.20 -0.73
N GLY A 54 -16.35 -8.12 -0.03
CA GLY A 54 -15.84 -6.88 -0.63
C GLY A 54 -14.56 -7.10 -1.44
N VAL A 55 -13.59 -7.86 -0.90
CA VAL A 55 -12.35 -8.21 -1.62
C VAL A 55 -12.65 -9.01 -2.89
N TYR A 56 -13.49 -10.05 -2.80
CA TYR A 56 -13.86 -10.86 -3.97
C TYR A 56 -14.63 -10.06 -5.03
N SER A 57 -15.46 -9.10 -4.64
CA SER A 57 -16.20 -8.27 -5.61
C SER A 57 -15.26 -7.46 -6.51
N ARG A 58 -14.07 -7.08 -6.03
CA ARG A 58 -13.07 -6.38 -6.85
C ARG A 58 -12.48 -7.25 -7.96
N LEU A 59 -12.48 -8.57 -7.78
CA LEU A 59 -11.93 -9.51 -8.77
C LEU A 59 -12.80 -9.63 -10.03
N VAL A 60 -14.09 -9.26 -9.98
CA VAL A 60 -15.01 -9.34 -11.12
C VAL A 60 -14.81 -8.19 -12.12
N GLY A 61 -14.17 -7.09 -11.71
CA GLY A 61 -13.97 -5.92 -12.58
C GLY A 61 -13.00 -6.15 -13.73
N ASP A 62 -12.92 -5.17 -14.64
CA ASP A 62 -12.02 -5.14 -15.81
C ASP A 62 -10.56 -5.48 -15.44
N GLN A 63 -10.08 -4.90 -14.34
CA GLN A 63 -8.72 -5.09 -13.84
C GLN A 63 -8.46 -6.50 -13.29
N GLY A 64 -9.50 -7.26 -12.98
CA GLY A 64 -9.42 -8.63 -12.50
C GLY A 64 -9.77 -9.64 -13.60
N TYR A 65 -10.64 -10.58 -13.26
CA TYR A 65 -11.12 -11.64 -14.14
C TYR A 65 -12.25 -11.18 -15.08
N GLY A 66 -12.66 -9.92 -15.05
CA GLY A 66 -13.65 -9.40 -15.99
C GLY A 66 -13.14 -9.40 -17.43
N ILE A 67 -11.87 -9.00 -17.65
CA ILE A 67 -11.25 -9.07 -18.98
C ILE A 67 -9.74 -9.29 -18.94
N ARG A 68 -8.97 -8.62 -18.08
CA ARG A 68 -7.50 -8.64 -18.23
C ARG A 68 -6.89 -10.00 -17.89
N LEU A 69 -7.18 -10.49 -16.69
CA LEU A 69 -6.62 -11.76 -16.23
C LEU A 69 -7.19 -12.96 -17.00
N SER A 70 -8.43 -12.86 -17.48
CA SER A 70 -9.12 -13.95 -18.17
C SER A 70 -8.98 -13.94 -19.69
N LEU A 71 -8.69 -12.78 -20.28
CA LEU A 71 -8.65 -12.60 -21.73
C LEU A 71 -7.33 -11.97 -22.17
N TYR A 72 -6.96 -10.78 -21.72
CA TYR A 72 -5.79 -10.10 -22.33
C TYR A 72 -4.43 -10.75 -22.05
N TYR A 73 -4.21 -11.27 -20.84
CA TYR A 73 -2.94 -11.88 -20.49
C TYR A 73 -2.74 -13.32 -20.96
N PRO A 74 -3.77 -14.20 -21.00
CA PRO A 74 -3.59 -15.56 -21.49
C PRO A 74 -3.68 -15.69 -23.03
N LEU A 75 -4.19 -14.67 -23.73
CA LEU A 75 -4.28 -14.68 -25.19
C LEU A 75 -2.99 -14.13 -25.82
N ASP A 76 -2.20 -15.00 -26.42
CA ASP A 76 -1.22 -14.76 -27.52
C ASP A 76 -0.34 -16.03 -27.63
N ASN A 77 -0.99 -17.19 -27.65
CA ASN A 77 -0.36 -18.50 -27.82
C ASN A 77 -0.95 -19.21 -29.05
N ASP A 78 -0.32 -20.30 -29.44
CA ASP A 78 -0.66 -21.14 -30.58
C ASP A 78 -2.09 -21.72 -30.51
N GLU A 79 -2.60 -21.96 -29.30
CA GLU A 79 -3.99 -22.41 -29.07
C GLU A 79 -5.05 -21.42 -29.55
N MET A 80 -4.72 -20.12 -29.59
CA MET A 80 -5.64 -19.06 -29.98
C MET A 80 -5.38 -18.55 -31.40
N GLN A 81 -4.42 -19.17 -32.11
CA GLN A 81 -4.16 -18.90 -33.50
C GLN A 81 -5.25 -19.61 -34.33
N GLY A 82 -6.17 -18.83 -34.91
CA GLY A 82 -7.18 -19.34 -35.83
C GLY A 82 -6.55 -20.12 -37.00
N PRO A 83 -7.34 -20.88 -37.79
CA PRO A 83 -6.81 -21.75 -38.83
C PRO A 83 -5.78 -21.03 -39.70
N THR A 84 -4.51 -21.41 -39.59
CA THR A 84 -3.47 -20.87 -40.46
C THR A 84 -3.70 -21.51 -41.82
N GLY A 85 -4.14 -20.70 -42.78
CA GLY A 85 -4.40 -21.15 -44.14
C GLY A 85 -3.10 -21.56 -44.83
N ASN A 86 -2.66 -22.80 -44.59
CA ASN A 86 -1.74 -23.49 -45.49
C ASN A 86 -2.58 -24.35 -46.44
N ALA A 87 -2.82 -23.78 -47.62
CA ALA A 87 -2.98 -24.56 -48.84
C ALA A 87 -1.59 -25.00 -49.34
#